data_AF-A0ABD5VMQ3-F1
#
_entry.id   AF-A0ABD5VMQ3-F1
#
_cell.length_a   1.000
_cell.length_b   1.000
_cell.length_c   1.000
_cell.angle_alpha   90.00
_cell.angle_beta   90.00
_cell.angle_gamma   90.00
#
_symmetry.space_group_name_H-M   'P 1'
#
loop_
_entity.id
_entity.type
_entity.pdbx_description
1 polymer ?
#
loop_
_entity_poly.entity_id
_entity_poly.type
_entity_poly.pdbx_seq_one_letter_code
_entity_poly.pdbx_strand_id
1 'polypeptide(L)'
;MLGSDPLDRLAIPDGTNVEEHDLVTDGDILVGGQTTIEFGVRGRNLVAGERVTFGGHIEAEADCRLDMWCDVDGDVLVGEDAYLGERVTIDGRLLVSGDLDIGDDVHIEEGFEANGWIVIRNPMPTIVFLFVYLSQLLRMGENEAAQELVEAIQDDVEVPPVRIPKGAHVSDDAWRVSTPAFIGDNCRLHGNIRAREIVVGRDDNVFGSLRAQGDIDVGKRTKIHGDVTTRSGNVSLDEDVRIMGDVSAKDVTIHPDAVVDGAIRARGELRMEGRVSRDPE
;
A
#
# COMPACT_ATOMS: atom_id res chain seq x y z
N MET A 1 -8.77 20.53 -13.15
CA MET A 1 -9.15 19.51 -12.17
C MET A 1 -7.96 19.36 -11.25
N LEU A 2 -8.11 19.58 -9.94
CA LEU A 2 -7.06 19.23 -8.99
C LEU A 2 -6.90 17.70 -9.10
N GLY A 3 -5.67 17.23 -9.35
CA GLY A 3 -5.37 15.80 -9.42
C GLY A 3 -5.91 15.09 -8.18
N SER A 4 -6.43 13.88 -8.34
CA SER A 4 -6.82 13.03 -7.22
C SER A 4 -5.65 12.94 -6.24
N ASP A 5 -5.95 13.01 -4.94
CA ASP A 5 -4.96 12.83 -3.88
C ASP A 5 -4.28 11.46 -4.08
N PRO A 6 -2.95 11.40 -4.27
CA PRO A 6 -2.27 10.15 -4.57
C PRO A 6 -2.36 9.13 -3.43
N LEU A 7 -2.73 9.56 -2.22
CA LEU A 7 -2.95 8.69 -1.06
C LEU A 7 -4.45 8.56 -0.72
N ASP A 8 -5.33 8.72 -1.71
CA ASP A 8 -6.79 8.59 -1.58
C ASP A 8 -7.28 7.14 -1.45
N ARG A 9 -6.38 6.16 -1.60
CA ARG A 9 -6.65 4.72 -1.57
C ARG A 9 -5.45 3.94 -1.05
N LEU A 10 -5.73 2.73 -0.58
CA LEU A 10 -4.73 1.68 -0.46
C LEU A 10 -4.49 1.07 -1.84
N ALA A 11 -3.25 1.07 -2.32
CA ALA A 11 -2.88 0.42 -3.57
C ALA A 11 -1.70 -0.52 -3.30
N ILE A 12 -1.88 -1.80 -3.63
CA ILE A 12 -0.85 -2.84 -3.54
C ILE A 12 -0.53 -3.25 -4.98
N PRO A 13 0.67 -2.95 -5.51
CA PRO A 13 1.05 -3.27 -6.87
C PRO A 13 1.34 -4.77 -7.05
N ASP A 14 1.40 -5.19 -8.30
CA ASP A 14 1.63 -6.57 -8.69
C ASP A 14 2.87 -7.17 -8.03
N GLY A 15 2.78 -8.44 -7.64
CA GLY A 15 3.91 -9.17 -7.05
C GLY A 15 4.30 -8.75 -5.63
N THR A 16 3.55 -7.85 -4.97
CA THR A 16 3.81 -7.49 -3.57
C THR A 16 3.59 -8.70 -2.65
N ASN A 17 4.55 -8.95 -1.76
CA ASN A 17 4.50 -10.02 -0.78
C ASN A 17 4.51 -9.46 0.64
N VAL A 18 3.63 -10.00 1.49
CA VAL A 18 3.74 -9.87 2.94
C VAL A 18 4.35 -11.17 3.44
N GLU A 19 5.64 -11.11 3.78
CA GLU A 19 6.36 -12.19 4.45
C GLU A 19 6.11 -12.12 5.96
N GLU A 20 6.52 -13.14 6.72
CA GLU A 20 6.07 -13.37 8.10
C GLU A 20 6.18 -12.16 9.03
N HIS A 21 7.01 -11.14 8.71
CA HIS A 21 7.01 -9.84 9.37
C HIS A 21 7.39 -8.65 8.46
N ASP A 22 7.29 -8.76 7.13
CA ASP A 22 7.72 -7.68 6.22
C ASP A 22 6.77 -7.49 5.05
N LEU A 23 6.49 -6.23 4.70
CA LEU A 23 5.92 -5.86 3.40
C LEU A 23 7.07 -5.64 2.42
N VAL A 24 7.13 -6.49 1.39
CA VAL A 24 8.18 -6.51 0.38
C VAL A 24 7.61 -6.20 -1.00
N THR A 25 8.19 -5.20 -1.66
CA THR A 25 7.87 -4.83 -3.05
C THR A 25 9.14 -4.42 -3.80
N ASP A 26 9.16 -4.60 -5.12
CA ASP A 26 10.24 -4.10 -5.98
C ASP A 26 10.12 -2.58 -6.25
N GLY A 27 8.95 -2.00 -5.95
CA GLY A 27 8.64 -0.59 -6.19
C GLY A 27 8.91 0.32 -4.99
N ASP A 28 8.47 1.56 -5.11
CA ASP A 28 8.51 2.52 -4.01
C ASP A 28 7.38 2.27 -3.02
N ILE A 29 7.56 2.70 -1.78
CA ILE A 29 6.56 2.63 -0.71
C ILE A 29 6.23 4.05 -0.25
N LEU A 30 4.98 4.46 -0.44
CA LEU A 30 4.46 5.76 -0.05
C LEU A 30 3.49 5.59 1.12
N VAL A 31 3.83 6.14 2.28
CA VAL A 31 3.03 6.02 3.51
C VAL A 31 2.48 7.38 3.92
N GLY A 32 1.15 7.51 3.91
CA GLY A 32 0.45 8.69 4.38
C GLY A 32 0.64 8.88 5.89
N GLY A 33 0.65 10.14 6.34
CA GLY A 33 0.87 10.45 7.75
C GLY A 33 -0.17 9.84 8.71
N GLN A 34 0.16 9.84 10.00
CA GLN A 34 -0.70 9.28 11.07
C GLN A 34 -1.04 7.80 10.86
N THR A 35 -0.15 7.05 10.22
CA THR A 35 -0.33 5.64 9.88
C THR A 35 0.51 4.77 10.80
N THR A 36 0.02 3.56 11.09
CA THR A 36 0.78 2.54 11.82
C THR A 36 0.97 1.32 10.92
N ILE A 37 2.20 0.86 10.80
CA ILE A 37 2.58 -0.40 10.16
C ILE A 37 3.25 -1.24 11.24
N GLU A 38 2.66 -2.36 11.67
CA GLU A 38 3.13 -3.14 12.83
C GLU A 38 4.33 -4.06 12.51
N PHE A 39 4.82 -4.04 11.28
CA PHE A 39 5.84 -4.94 10.76
C PHE A 39 6.86 -4.17 9.89
N GLY A 40 7.92 -4.84 9.42
CA GLY A 40 8.97 -4.21 8.62
C GLY A 40 8.54 -3.89 7.19
N VAL A 41 9.29 -3.01 6.53
CA VAL A 41 9.05 -2.63 5.14
C VAL A 41 10.34 -2.71 4.33
N ARG A 42 10.23 -3.28 3.14
CA ARG A 42 11.33 -3.38 2.19
C ARG A 42 10.88 -3.00 0.79
N GLY A 43 11.58 -2.03 0.20
CA GLY A 43 11.31 -1.59 -1.16
C GLY A 43 12.43 -0.76 -1.75
N ARG A 44 12.17 -0.16 -2.91
CA ARG A 44 13.16 0.69 -3.60
C ARG A 44 13.36 2.01 -2.87
N ASN A 45 12.36 2.91 -2.90
CA ASN A 45 12.34 4.11 -2.08
C ASN A 45 11.28 3.99 -0.98
N LEU A 46 11.53 4.57 0.19
CA LEU A 46 10.51 4.75 1.23
C LEU A 46 10.25 6.22 1.47
N VAL A 47 8.98 6.62 1.42
CA VAL A 47 8.54 7.97 1.78
C VAL A 47 7.41 7.89 2.80
N ALA A 48 7.69 8.29 4.04
CA ALA A 48 6.74 8.33 5.12
C ALA A 48 6.37 9.77 5.49
N GLY A 49 5.07 10.06 5.50
CA GLY A 49 4.53 11.34 5.97
C GLY A 49 4.65 11.50 7.49
N GLU A 50 4.16 12.62 8.03
CA GLU A 50 4.30 12.91 9.46
C GLU A 50 3.61 11.87 10.36
N ARG A 51 4.22 11.56 11.52
CA ARG A 51 3.63 10.67 12.55
C ARG A 51 3.31 9.27 12.03
N VAL A 52 4.21 8.67 11.27
CA VAL A 52 4.12 7.26 10.89
C VAL A 52 4.90 6.42 11.89
N THR A 53 4.31 5.33 12.35
CA THR A 53 4.96 4.35 13.23
C THR A 53 5.21 3.07 12.46
N PHE A 54 6.45 2.57 12.50
CA PHE A 54 6.88 1.28 11.97
C PHE A 54 7.28 0.37 13.14
N GLY A 55 6.54 -0.71 13.36
CA GLY A 55 6.82 -1.72 14.39
C GLY A 55 7.92 -2.72 14.03
N GLY A 56 8.55 -2.53 12.86
CA GLY A 56 9.66 -3.34 12.37
C GLY A 56 10.76 -2.48 11.77
N HIS A 57 11.65 -3.13 11.03
CA HIS A 57 12.78 -2.47 10.37
C HIS A 57 12.37 -1.85 9.03
N ILE A 58 13.21 -0.95 8.53
CA ILE A 58 13.09 -0.35 7.20
C ILE A 58 14.31 -0.76 6.37
N GLU A 59 14.06 -1.32 5.19
CA GLU A 59 15.07 -1.57 4.15
C GLU A 59 14.69 -0.83 2.87
N ALA A 60 15.37 0.29 2.58
CA ALA A 60 15.23 1.01 1.32
C ALA A 60 16.47 0.78 0.45
N GLU A 61 16.29 0.21 -0.75
CA GLU A 61 17.41 -0.03 -1.68
C GLU A 61 18.01 1.27 -2.25
N ALA A 62 17.21 2.32 -2.33
CA ALA A 62 17.59 3.66 -2.73
C ALA A 62 17.36 4.64 -1.56
N ASP A 63 16.48 5.63 -1.73
CA ASP A 63 16.30 6.70 -0.76
C ASP A 63 15.27 6.36 0.33
N CYS A 64 15.50 6.87 1.54
CA CYS A 64 14.55 6.80 2.64
C CYS A 64 14.25 8.18 3.20
N ARG A 65 12.97 8.54 3.24
CA ARG A 65 12.49 9.80 3.78
C ARG A 65 11.45 9.56 4.87
N LEU A 66 11.78 9.99 6.08
CA LEU A 66 10.88 9.98 7.23
C LEU A 66 10.56 11.42 7.62
N ASP A 67 9.31 11.86 7.45
CA ASP A 67 8.87 13.19 7.90
C ASP A 67 8.81 13.28 9.44
N MET A 68 8.41 14.44 9.97
CA MET A 68 8.43 14.73 11.39
C MET A 68 7.65 13.72 12.25
N TRP A 69 8.17 13.43 13.44
CA TRP A 69 7.55 12.53 14.43
C TRP A 69 7.33 11.09 13.93
N CYS A 70 8.09 10.61 12.95
CA CYS A 70 8.09 9.18 12.65
C CYS A 70 8.82 8.40 13.74
N ASP A 71 8.41 7.15 13.93
CA ASP A 71 8.91 6.25 14.96
C ASP A 71 9.16 4.88 14.33
N VAL A 72 10.33 4.31 14.56
CA VAL A 72 10.77 3.03 13.97
C VAL A 72 11.35 2.16 15.05
N ASP A 73 10.67 1.05 15.37
CA ASP A 73 11.08 0.09 16.41
C ASP A 73 12.36 -0.69 16.02
N GLY A 74 12.65 -0.80 14.71
CA GLY A 74 13.75 -1.59 14.17
C GLY A 74 14.93 -0.78 13.60
N ASP A 75 15.82 -1.50 12.91
CA ASP A 75 16.92 -0.91 12.14
C ASP A 75 16.38 -0.15 10.90
N VAL A 76 17.10 0.88 10.46
CA VAL A 76 16.84 1.62 9.22
C VAL A 76 18.06 1.50 8.32
N LEU A 77 17.91 0.76 7.21
CA LEU A 77 18.94 0.48 6.23
C LEU A 77 18.61 1.19 4.92
N VAL A 78 19.52 2.04 4.45
CA VAL A 78 19.31 2.91 3.28
C VAL A 78 20.47 2.75 2.30
N GLY A 79 20.16 2.34 1.08
CA GLY A 79 21.14 2.07 0.02
C GLY A 79 21.65 3.32 -0.70
N GLU A 80 20.91 4.43 -0.65
CA GLU A 80 21.35 5.74 -1.14
C GLU A 80 21.21 6.79 -0.01
N ASP A 81 20.37 7.82 -0.18
CA ASP A 81 20.31 8.97 0.73
C ASP A 81 19.17 8.85 1.75
N ALA A 82 19.43 9.33 2.97
CA ALA A 82 18.45 9.34 4.06
C ALA A 82 18.07 10.78 4.47
N TYR A 83 16.78 11.01 4.67
CA TYR A 83 16.22 12.30 5.07
C TYR A 83 15.32 12.11 6.29
N LEU A 84 15.79 12.52 7.46
CA LEU A 84 15.07 12.38 8.73
C LEU A 84 14.55 13.73 9.23
N GLY A 85 13.23 13.84 9.33
CA GLY A 85 12.52 15.01 9.85
C GLY A 85 12.73 15.25 11.35
N GLU A 86 12.22 16.38 11.83
CA GLU A 86 12.24 16.72 13.26
C GLU A 86 11.61 15.61 14.13
N ARG A 87 12.28 15.26 15.25
CA ARG A 87 11.80 14.28 16.24
C ARG A 87 11.46 12.91 15.65
N VAL A 88 12.23 12.46 14.67
CA VAL A 88 12.23 11.06 14.30
C VAL A 88 12.90 10.25 15.41
N THR A 89 12.30 9.12 15.78
CA THR A 89 12.88 8.13 16.70
C THR A 89 13.18 6.85 15.92
N ILE A 90 14.38 6.30 16.10
CA ILE A 90 14.78 4.99 15.61
C ILE A 90 15.34 4.21 16.81
N ASP A 91 14.68 3.13 17.20
CA ASP A 91 15.10 2.27 18.32
C ASP A 91 16.26 1.35 17.92
N GLY A 92 16.40 1.05 16.62
CA GLY A 92 17.54 0.32 16.08
C GLY A 92 18.73 1.20 15.67
N ARG A 93 19.52 0.67 14.74
CA ARG A 93 20.63 1.36 14.07
C ARG A 93 20.17 2.00 12.77
N LEU A 94 20.77 3.14 12.44
CA LEU A 94 20.64 3.78 11.13
C LEU A 94 21.92 3.54 10.31
N LEU A 95 21.82 2.86 9.17
CA LEU A 95 22.92 2.66 8.23
C LEU A 95 22.56 3.28 6.88
N VAL A 96 23.37 4.24 6.43
CA VAL A 96 23.14 5.00 5.20
C VAL A 96 24.36 4.89 4.30
N SER A 97 24.16 4.41 3.08
CA SER A 97 25.26 4.25 2.12
C SER A 97 25.62 5.54 1.39
N GLY A 98 24.71 6.52 1.36
CA GLY A 98 24.90 7.85 0.80
C GLY A 98 24.91 8.96 1.85
N ASP A 99 24.32 10.10 1.50
CA ASP A 99 24.24 11.29 2.33
C ASP A 99 23.10 11.17 3.36
N LEU A 100 23.26 11.84 4.51
CA LEU A 100 22.27 11.87 5.59
C LEU A 100 21.92 13.33 5.93
N ASP A 101 20.69 13.72 5.62
CA ASP A 101 20.07 14.95 6.11
C ASP A 101 19.26 14.64 7.38
N ILE A 102 19.63 15.27 8.50
CA ILE A 102 19.02 15.00 9.82
C ILE A 102 18.48 16.29 10.46
N GLY A 103 17.20 16.23 10.86
CA GLY A 103 16.49 17.32 11.51
C GLY A 103 16.80 17.48 13.00
N ASP A 104 16.09 18.41 13.64
CA ASP A 104 16.25 18.69 15.06
C ASP A 104 15.61 17.58 15.92
N ASP A 105 16.19 17.33 17.10
CA ASP A 105 15.69 16.38 18.10
C ASP A 105 15.48 14.94 17.60
N VAL A 106 16.24 14.50 16.59
CA VAL A 106 16.23 13.09 16.13
C VAL A 106 16.93 12.20 17.17
N HIS A 107 16.31 11.07 17.50
CA HIS A 107 16.83 10.07 18.42
C HIS A 107 17.10 8.74 17.69
N ILE A 108 18.31 8.20 17.87
CA ILE A 108 18.72 6.91 17.30
C ILE A 108 19.40 6.13 18.44
N GLU A 109 18.75 5.10 18.96
CA GLU A 109 19.17 4.45 20.21
C GLU A 109 20.50 3.68 20.06
N GLU A 110 20.63 2.89 18.99
CA GLU A 110 21.82 2.07 18.75
C GLU A 110 22.92 2.80 17.92
N GLY A 111 22.68 4.06 17.56
CA GLY A 111 23.60 4.91 16.81
C GLY A 111 23.44 4.82 15.28
N PHE A 112 24.25 5.61 14.56
CA PHE A 112 24.16 5.71 13.10
C PHE A 112 25.52 5.73 12.40
N GLU A 113 25.54 5.25 11.16
CA GLU A 113 26.67 5.32 10.22
C GLU A 113 26.17 5.84 8.86
N ALA A 114 26.89 6.81 8.30
CA ALA A 114 26.65 7.32 6.96
C ALA A 114 27.99 7.37 6.20
N ASN A 115 28.02 6.81 4.99
CA ASN A 115 29.21 6.82 4.14
C ASN A 115 29.40 8.14 3.37
N GLY A 116 28.33 8.92 3.20
CA GLY A 116 28.33 10.24 2.59
C GLY A 116 28.41 11.40 3.59
N TRP A 117 27.90 12.55 3.19
CA TRP A 117 27.88 13.77 4.00
C TRP A 117 26.72 13.74 4.99
N ILE A 118 27.01 14.07 6.24
CA ILE A 118 25.99 14.28 7.27
C ILE A 118 25.71 15.78 7.37
N VAL A 119 24.49 16.18 7.06
CA VAL A 119 24.03 17.57 7.11
C VAL A 119 22.93 17.70 8.16
N ILE A 120 23.21 18.49 9.20
CA ILE A 120 22.23 18.79 10.25
C ILE A 120 21.38 19.98 9.81
N ARG A 121 20.20 19.68 9.28
CA ARG A 121 19.15 20.62 8.87
C ARG A 121 17.83 19.87 8.82
N ASN A 122 16.74 20.49 9.24
CA ASN A 122 15.42 19.88 9.10
C ASN A 122 15.07 19.74 7.60
N PRO A 123 14.95 18.52 7.05
CA PRO A 123 14.50 18.33 5.68
C PRO A 123 13.11 18.94 5.54
N MET A 124 12.85 19.66 4.44
CA MET A 124 11.50 20.19 4.18
C MET A 124 10.50 19.04 4.16
N PRO A 125 9.33 19.09 4.81
CA PRO A 125 8.36 18.00 4.74
C PRO A 125 8.08 17.58 3.30
N THR A 126 7.92 16.28 3.06
CA THR A 126 7.81 15.68 1.71
C THR A 126 6.84 16.43 0.81
N ILE A 127 5.63 16.72 1.33
CA ILE A 127 4.59 17.40 0.58
C ILE A 127 4.98 18.83 0.18
N VAL A 128 5.74 19.51 1.04
CA VAL A 128 6.26 20.87 0.78
C VAL A 128 7.36 20.82 -0.26
N PHE A 129 8.30 19.86 -0.14
CA PHE A 129 9.35 19.65 -1.13
C PHE A 129 8.75 19.42 -2.53
N LEU A 130 7.80 18.50 -2.65
CA LEU A 130 7.13 18.20 -3.91
C LEU A 130 6.43 19.44 -4.49
N PHE A 131 5.69 20.17 -3.66
CA PHE A 131 5.00 21.39 -4.10
C PHE A 131 5.96 22.47 -4.58
N VAL A 132 7.07 22.68 -3.87
CA VAL A 132 8.11 23.65 -4.25
C VAL A 132 8.78 23.24 -5.55
N TYR A 133 9.13 21.96 -5.69
CA TYR A 133 9.76 21.42 -6.89
C TYR A 133 8.85 21.57 -8.12
N LEU A 134 7.59 21.14 -8.03
CA LEU A 134 6.59 21.32 -9.08
C LEU A 134 6.39 22.81 -9.42
N SER A 135 6.30 23.68 -8.41
CA SER A 135 6.19 25.12 -8.61
C SER A 135 7.40 25.71 -9.35
N GLN A 136 8.60 25.18 -9.11
CA GLN A 136 9.81 25.62 -9.81
C GLN A 136 9.82 25.19 -11.28
N LEU A 137 9.47 23.93 -11.58
CA LEU A 137 9.34 23.43 -12.96
C LEU A 137 8.34 24.29 -13.76
N LEU A 138 7.16 24.53 -13.19
CA LEU A 138 6.13 25.37 -13.81
C LEU A 138 6.61 26.81 -14.02
N ARG A 139 7.38 27.37 -13.08
CA ARG A 139 7.95 28.73 -13.21
C ARG A 139 9.05 28.81 -14.27
N MET A 140 9.81 27.72 -14.47
CA MET A 140 10.81 27.61 -15.52
C MET A 140 10.20 27.34 -16.90
N GLY A 141 8.89 27.05 -16.96
CA GLY A 141 8.18 26.68 -18.19
C GLY A 141 8.41 25.22 -18.61
N GLU A 142 8.98 24.40 -17.73
CA GLU A 142 9.23 22.97 -17.95
C GLU A 142 7.95 22.16 -17.66
N ASN A 143 6.90 22.43 -18.45
CA ASN A 143 5.59 21.80 -18.27
C ASN A 143 5.62 20.28 -18.51
N GLU A 144 6.52 19.78 -19.37
CA GLU A 144 6.69 18.34 -19.63
C GLU A 144 7.24 17.63 -18.38
N ALA A 145 8.35 18.11 -17.82
CA ALA A 145 8.91 17.56 -16.58
C ALA A 145 7.94 17.67 -15.39
N ALA A 146 7.19 18.77 -15.30
CA ALA A 146 6.15 18.94 -14.28
C ALA A 146 5.03 17.91 -14.42
N GLN A 147 4.69 17.54 -15.66
CA GLN A 147 3.66 16.56 -15.94
C GLN A 147 4.17 15.13 -15.70
N GLU A 148 5.38 14.80 -16.14
CA GLU A 148 6.05 13.53 -15.82
C GLU A 148 6.14 13.30 -14.31
N LEU A 149 6.46 14.33 -13.53
CA LEU A 149 6.49 14.24 -12.07
C LEU A 149 5.11 13.89 -11.48
N VAL A 150 4.04 14.48 -12.01
CA VAL A 150 2.68 14.19 -11.55
C VAL A 150 2.26 12.78 -11.96
N GLU A 151 2.59 12.36 -13.18
CA GLU A 151 2.30 11.02 -13.71
C GLU A 151 3.05 9.92 -12.95
N ALA A 152 4.32 10.16 -12.59
CA ALA A 152 5.12 9.24 -11.79
C ALA A 152 4.53 9.00 -10.39
N ILE A 153 3.91 10.03 -9.81
CA ILE A 153 3.19 9.91 -8.53
C ILE A 153 1.84 9.23 -8.74
N GLN A 154 1.23 9.36 -9.93
CA GLN A 154 -0.15 9.01 -10.17
C GLN A 154 -0.41 7.63 -10.71
N ASP A 155 0.48 6.95 -11.46
CA ASP A 155 0.45 5.49 -11.76
C ASP A 155 1.37 5.04 -12.93
N ASP A 156 2.04 5.95 -13.67
CA ASP A 156 2.73 5.61 -14.95
C ASP A 156 4.24 5.32 -14.78
N VAL A 157 4.60 4.57 -13.73
CA VAL A 157 5.98 4.09 -13.48
C VAL A 157 6.09 2.61 -13.85
N GLU A 158 7.30 2.16 -14.19
CA GLU A 158 7.57 0.76 -14.58
C GLU A 158 7.13 -0.25 -13.52
N VAL A 159 7.28 0.12 -12.24
CA VAL A 159 6.72 -0.61 -11.08
C VAL A 159 5.93 0.38 -10.23
N PRO A 160 4.58 0.32 -10.21
CA PRO A 160 3.75 1.20 -9.40
C PRO A 160 4.09 1.10 -7.90
N PRO A 161 3.99 2.19 -7.13
CA PRO A 161 4.32 2.16 -5.72
C PRO A 161 3.23 1.46 -4.89
N VAL A 162 3.65 0.86 -3.79
CA VAL A 162 2.73 0.57 -2.67
C VAL A 162 2.29 1.92 -2.09
N ARG A 163 0.97 2.15 -2.02
CA ARG A 163 0.38 3.37 -1.45
C ARG A 163 -0.43 3.00 -0.22
N ILE A 164 0.03 3.44 0.95
CA ILE A 164 -0.69 3.27 2.21
C ILE A 164 -1.31 4.63 2.58
N PRO A 165 -2.65 4.73 2.60
CA PRO A 165 -3.33 6.01 2.76
C PRO A 165 -3.17 6.56 4.19
N LYS A 166 -3.40 7.86 4.33
CA LYS A 166 -3.35 8.54 5.62
C LYS A 166 -4.27 7.88 6.67
N GLY A 167 -3.76 7.67 7.88
CA GLY A 167 -4.56 7.11 8.97
C GLY A 167 -4.81 5.61 8.84
N ALA A 168 -4.05 4.91 8.01
CA ALA A 168 -4.14 3.47 7.88
C ALA A 168 -3.54 2.77 9.12
N HIS A 169 -3.99 1.55 9.34
CA HIS A 169 -3.37 0.63 10.30
C HIS A 169 -3.16 -0.71 9.62
N VAL A 170 -1.91 -1.12 9.47
CA VAL A 170 -1.48 -2.25 8.66
C VAL A 170 -0.73 -3.24 9.56
N SER A 171 -1.21 -4.47 9.63
CA SER A 171 -0.59 -5.53 10.43
C SER A 171 -0.92 -6.93 9.92
N ASP A 172 -0.28 -7.94 10.51
CA ASP A 172 -0.54 -9.36 10.22
C ASP A 172 -1.98 -9.79 10.55
N ASP A 173 -2.65 -9.13 11.50
CA ASP A 173 -4.07 -9.37 11.76
C ASP A 173 -4.95 -8.67 10.72
N ALA A 174 -4.67 -7.39 10.43
CA ALA A 174 -5.55 -6.62 9.59
C ALA A 174 -4.97 -5.35 8.99
N TRP A 175 -5.35 -5.13 7.73
CA TRP A 175 -5.14 -3.91 6.97
C TRP A 175 -6.42 -3.10 7.01
N ARG A 176 -6.44 -2.03 7.81
CA ARG A 176 -7.62 -1.19 8.06
C ARG A 176 -7.43 0.18 7.42
N VAL A 177 -8.27 0.51 6.45
CA VAL A 177 -8.29 1.80 5.77
C VAL A 177 -9.71 2.35 5.65
N SER A 178 -9.87 3.68 5.67
CA SER A 178 -11.16 4.35 5.44
C SER A 178 -11.45 4.61 3.96
N THR A 179 -10.46 4.37 3.11
CA THR A 179 -10.48 4.58 1.66
C THR A 179 -10.82 3.27 0.93
N PRO A 180 -10.97 3.28 -0.41
CA PRO A 180 -10.91 2.06 -1.20
C PRO A 180 -9.56 1.36 -1.06
N ALA A 181 -9.55 0.06 -1.32
CA ALA A 181 -8.35 -0.75 -1.46
C ALA A 181 -8.31 -1.41 -2.83
N PHE A 182 -7.18 -1.30 -3.51
CA PHE A 182 -6.86 -2.00 -4.75
C PHE A 182 -5.67 -2.91 -4.49
N ILE A 183 -5.80 -4.17 -4.90
CA ILE A 183 -4.74 -5.17 -4.89
C ILE A 183 -4.52 -5.56 -6.34
N GLY A 184 -3.28 -5.45 -6.81
CA GLY A 184 -2.85 -5.84 -8.15
C GLY A 184 -2.87 -7.35 -8.34
N ASP A 185 -2.09 -7.83 -9.30
CA ASP A 185 -2.02 -9.25 -9.66
C ASP A 185 -0.84 -9.97 -8.98
N ASN A 186 -0.93 -11.28 -8.82
CA ASN A 186 0.14 -12.14 -8.27
C ASN A 186 0.64 -11.73 -6.87
N CYS A 187 -0.21 -11.11 -6.07
CA CYS A 187 0.11 -10.67 -4.71
C CYS A 187 -0.07 -11.81 -3.71
N ARG A 188 0.75 -11.82 -2.67
CA ARG A 188 0.61 -12.72 -1.52
C ARG A 188 0.48 -11.89 -0.24
N LEU A 189 -0.71 -11.84 0.32
CA LEU A 189 -1.00 -10.94 1.43
C LEU A 189 -1.44 -11.71 2.68
N HIS A 190 -0.96 -11.26 3.83
CA HIS A 190 -1.36 -11.76 5.13
C HIS A 190 -2.20 -10.71 5.87
N GLY A 191 -3.25 -11.18 6.55
CA GLY A 191 -4.14 -10.35 7.34
C GLY A 191 -5.48 -10.01 6.68
N ASN A 192 -6.43 -9.58 7.50
CA ASN A 192 -7.78 -9.22 7.10
C ASN A 192 -7.83 -7.83 6.48
N ILE A 193 -8.33 -7.71 5.25
CA ILE A 193 -8.41 -6.41 4.55
C ILE A 193 -9.77 -5.78 4.84
N ARG A 194 -9.74 -4.57 5.42
CA ARG A 194 -10.93 -3.79 5.78
C ARG A 194 -10.86 -2.41 5.13
N ALA A 195 -11.74 -2.17 4.18
CA ALA A 195 -11.73 -0.94 3.38
C ALA A 195 -13.15 -0.41 3.12
N ARG A 196 -13.25 0.73 2.44
CA ARG A 196 -14.54 1.24 1.94
C ARG A 196 -15.08 0.34 0.83
N GLU A 197 -14.26 0.04 -0.16
CA GLU A 197 -14.48 -0.85 -1.30
C GLU A 197 -13.17 -1.65 -1.49
N ILE A 198 -13.25 -2.86 -2.04
CA ILE A 198 -12.07 -3.68 -2.29
C ILE A 198 -12.12 -4.20 -3.73
N VAL A 199 -11.06 -3.99 -4.48
CA VAL A 199 -10.83 -4.65 -5.77
C VAL A 199 -9.57 -5.48 -5.63
N VAL A 200 -9.67 -6.76 -5.93
CA VAL A 200 -8.55 -7.72 -5.91
C VAL A 200 -8.30 -8.18 -7.33
N GLY A 201 -7.05 -8.17 -7.76
CA GLY A 201 -6.60 -8.60 -9.07
C GLY A 201 -6.65 -10.10 -9.24
N ARG A 202 -5.78 -10.58 -10.12
CA ARG A 202 -5.71 -11.95 -10.60
C ARG A 202 -4.56 -12.69 -9.95
N ASP A 203 -4.72 -14.00 -9.83
CA ASP A 203 -3.66 -14.89 -9.35
C ASP A 203 -3.16 -14.55 -7.93
N ASP A 204 -3.98 -13.87 -7.14
CA ASP A 204 -3.61 -13.46 -5.78
C ASP A 204 -3.86 -14.56 -4.76
N ASN A 205 -3.15 -14.46 -3.63
CA ASN A 205 -3.35 -15.33 -2.48
C ASN A 205 -3.43 -14.50 -1.20
N VAL A 206 -4.66 -14.34 -0.68
CA VAL A 206 -4.95 -13.56 0.52
C VAL A 206 -5.22 -14.50 1.70
N PHE A 207 -4.28 -14.53 2.65
CA PHE A 207 -4.34 -15.25 3.92
C PHE A 207 -5.11 -14.45 4.97
N GLY A 208 -6.38 -14.18 4.66
CA GLY A 208 -7.26 -13.40 5.51
C GLY A 208 -8.65 -13.24 4.91
N SER A 209 -9.49 -12.49 5.61
CA SER A 209 -10.84 -12.16 5.16
C SER A 209 -10.87 -10.79 4.49
N LEU A 210 -11.77 -10.62 3.51
CA LEU A 210 -12.06 -9.33 2.89
C LEU A 210 -13.35 -8.76 3.48
N ARG A 211 -13.29 -7.50 3.94
CA ARG A 211 -14.45 -6.80 4.49
C ARG A 211 -14.57 -5.38 3.95
N ALA A 212 -15.64 -5.10 3.23
CA ALA A 212 -15.90 -3.77 2.69
C ALA A 212 -17.21 -3.16 3.21
N GLN A 213 -17.31 -1.84 3.14
CA GLN A 213 -18.59 -1.13 3.36
C GLN A 213 -19.47 -1.23 2.09
N GLY A 214 -18.86 -0.95 0.95
CA GLY A 214 -19.39 -1.07 -0.40
C GLY A 214 -18.99 -2.40 -1.04
N ASP A 215 -18.64 -2.33 -2.32
CA ASP A 215 -18.48 -3.49 -3.20
C ASP A 215 -17.13 -4.19 -3.00
N ILE A 216 -17.10 -5.49 -3.30
CA ILE A 216 -15.88 -6.30 -3.39
C ILE A 216 -15.87 -7.02 -4.73
N ASP A 217 -14.85 -6.77 -5.54
CA ASP A 217 -14.60 -7.48 -6.79
C ASP A 217 -13.33 -8.32 -6.64
N VAL A 218 -13.40 -9.62 -6.96
CA VAL A 218 -12.27 -10.55 -6.88
C VAL A 218 -11.97 -11.09 -8.27
N GLY A 219 -10.78 -10.79 -8.78
CA GLY A 219 -10.30 -11.19 -10.10
C GLY A 219 -9.91 -12.65 -10.21
N LYS A 220 -9.63 -13.08 -11.44
CA LYS A 220 -9.51 -14.49 -11.82
C LYS A 220 -8.42 -15.25 -11.07
N ARG A 221 -8.64 -16.54 -10.83
CA ARG A 221 -7.66 -17.46 -10.21
C ARG A 221 -7.15 -17.03 -8.83
N THR A 222 -7.81 -16.06 -8.20
CA THR A 222 -7.46 -15.54 -6.88
C THR A 222 -8.02 -16.45 -5.78
N LYS A 223 -7.22 -16.65 -4.74
CA LYS A 223 -7.56 -17.45 -3.56
C LYS A 223 -7.71 -16.55 -2.34
N ILE A 224 -8.88 -16.61 -1.70
CA ILE A 224 -9.15 -15.95 -0.43
C ILE A 224 -9.37 -17.03 0.63
N HIS A 225 -8.50 -17.06 1.63
CA HIS A 225 -8.53 -18.08 2.69
C HIS A 225 -9.60 -17.81 3.76
N GLY A 226 -10.06 -16.57 3.89
CA GLY A 226 -11.10 -16.16 4.84
C GLY A 226 -12.45 -15.90 4.20
N ASP A 227 -13.27 -15.14 4.94
CA ASP A 227 -14.61 -14.73 4.52
C ASP A 227 -14.54 -13.52 3.57
N VAL A 228 -15.53 -13.39 2.70
CA VAL A 228 -15.74 -12.19 1.88
C VAL A 228 -17.07 -11.57 2.25
N THR A 229 -17.04 -10.41 2.91
CA THR A 229 -18.24 -9.79 3.48
C THR A 229 -18.37 -8.31 3.14
N THR A 230 -19.53 -7.90 2.65
CA THR A 230 -19.88 -6.48 2.51
C THR A 230 -20.97 -6.07 3.50
N ARG A 231 -20.95 -4.80 3.92
CA ARG A 231 -22.03 -4.23 4.74
C ARG A 231 -23.27 -3.95 3.89
N SER A 232 -23.10 -3.21 2.80
CA SER A 232 -24.18 -2.70 1.94
C SER A 232 -23.92 -2.85 0.45
N GLY A 233 -22.73 -3.30 0.04
CA GLY A 233 -22.38 -3.50 -1.36
C GLY A 233 -22.60 -4.91 -1.87
N ASN A 234 -22.10 -5.16 -3.06
CA ASN A 234 -22.18 -6.40 -3.80
C ASN A 234 -20.84 -7.14 -3.78
N VAL A 235 -20.87 -8.43 -4.06
CA VAL A 235 -19.66 -9.24 -4.26
C VAL A 235 -19.67 -9.80 -5.67
N SER A 236 -18.60 -9.59 -6.43
CA SER A 236 -18.38 -10.19 -7.74
C SER A 236 -17.16 -11.12 -7.68
N LEU A 237 -17.35 -12.38 -8.05
CA LEU A 237 -16.28 -13.38 -8.12
C LEU A 237 -16.08 -13.82 -9.56
N ASP A 238 -14.90 -13.56 -10.13
CA ASP A 238 -14.55 -13.91 -11.50
C ASP A 238 -14.14 -15.41 -11.63
N GLU A 239 -13.79 -15.82 -12.83
CA GLU A 239 -13.39 -17.18 -13.22
C GLU A 239 -12.29 -17.76 -12.32
N ASP A 240 -12.44 -19.04 -11.92
CA ASP A 240 -11.50 -19.79 -11.09
C ASP A 240 -11.17 -19.16 -9.72
N VAL A 241 -11.98 -18.20 -9.23
CA VAL A 241 -11.83 -17.68 -7.87
C VAL A 241 -12.15 -18.77 -6.85
N ARG A 242 -11.34 -18.87 -5.80
CA ARG A 242 -11.60 -19.78 -4.67
C ARG A 242 -11.70 -19.02 -3.35
N ILE A 243 -12.87 -19.08 -2.74
CA ILE A 243 -13.12 -18.57 -1.39
C ILE A 243 -13.25 -19.75 -0.43
N MET A 244 -12.39 -19.82 0.58
CA MET A 244 -12.44 -20.90 1.58
C MET A 244 -13.45 -20.63 2.69
N GLY A 245 -13.78 -19.36 2.95
CA GLY A 245 -14.77 -18.94 3.94
C GLY A 245 -16.17 -18.72 3.38
N ASP A 246 -16.97 -17.99 4.15
CA ASP A 246 -18.33 -17.58 3.80
C ASP A 246 -18.32 -16.34 2.88
N VAL A 247 -19.31 -16.24 2.00
CA VAL A 247 -19.57 -15.03 1.20
C VAL A 247 -20.87 -14.39 1.65
N SER A 248 -20.85 -13.12 2.05
CA SER A 248 -22.07 -12.39 2.43
C SER A 248 -22.11 -10.98 1.86
N ALA A 249 -23.17 -10.68 1.12
CA ALA A 249 -23.36 -9.37 0.49
C ALA A 249 -24.83 -9.00 0.33
N LYS A 250 -25.10 -7.81 -0.21
CA LYS A 250 -26.42 -7.48 -0.72
C LYS A 250 -26.74 -8.36 -1.93
N ASP A 251 -26.06 -8.13 -3.05
CA ASP A 251 -26.15 -8.96 -4.24
C ASP A 251 -24.81 -9.70 -4.45
N VAL A 252 -24.87 -10.94 -4.93
CA VAL A 252 -23.67 -11.77 -5.18
C VAL A 252 -23.69 -12.25 -6.62
N THR A 253 -22.64 -11.95 -7.37
CA THR A 253 -22.41 -12.41 -8.74
C THR A 253 -21.22 -13.37 -8.75
N ILE A 254 -21.41 -14.57 -9.29
CA ILE A 254 -20.40 -15.64 -9.25
C ILE A 254 -20.21 -16.20 -10.66
N HIS A 255 -18.97 -16.27 -11.13
CA HIS A 255 -18.63 -17.01 -12.35
C HIS A 255 -18.86 -18.52 -12.12
N PRO A 256 -19.36 -19.28 -13.12
CA PRO A 256 -19.65 -20.72 -12.96
C PRO A 256 -18.48 -21.57 -12.46
N ASP A 257 -17.25 -21.15 -12.77
CA ASP A 257 -16.01 -21.84 -12.38
C ASP A 257 -15.44 -21.39 -11.02
N ALA A 258 -16.06 -20.39 -10.38
CA ALA A 258 -15.66 -19.97 -9.04
C ALA A 258 -16.17 -20.96 -7.97
N VAL A 259 -15.36 -21.19 -6.95
CA VAL A 259 -15.63 -22.14 -5.86
C VAL A 259 -15.69 -21.41 -4.54
N VAL A 260 -16.77 -21.62 -3.79
CA VAL A 260 -16.93 -21.14 -2.41
C VAL A 260 -17.11 -22.37 -1.52
N ASP A 261 -16.16 -22.62 -0.62
CA ASP A 261 -16.18 -23.77 0.29
C ASP A 261 -17.18 -23.55 1.46
N GLY A 262 -17.43 -22.28 1.83
CA GLY A 262 -18.38 -21.88 2.87
C GLY A 262 -19.81 -21.60 2.36
N ALA A 263 -20.60 -20.91 3.19
CA ALA A 263 -21.97 -20.53 2.87
C ALA A 263 -22.03 -19.21 2.08
N ILE A 264 -22.89 -19.16 1.06
CA ILE A 264 -23.21 -17.94 0.31
C ILE A 264 -24.52 -17.34 0.85
N ARG A 265 -24.47 -16.10 1.32
CA ARG A 265 -25.62 -15.34 1.87
C ARG A 265 -25.81 -14.03 1.11
N ALA A 266 -26.67 -14.03 0.11
CA ALA A 266 -27.17 -12.84 -0.57
C ALA A 266 -28.46 -12.35 0.10
N ARG A 267 -28.54 -11.05 0.44
CA ARG A 267 -29.78 -10.43 0.97
C ARG A 267 -30.75 -10.02 -0.14
N GLY A 268 -30.24 -9.75 -1.33
CA GLY A 268 -30.97 -9.44 -2.54
C GLY A 268 -30.85 -10.59 -3.54
N GLU A 269 -30.13 -10.37 -4.62
CA GLU A 269 -30.01 -11.32 -5.74
C GLU A 269 -28.72 -12.15 -5.68
N LEU A 270 -28.83 -13.42 -6.08
CA LEU A 270 -27.70 -14.28 -6.42
C LEU A 270 -27.71 -14.52 -7.92
N ARG A 271 -26.65 -14.13 -8.62
CA ARG A 271 -26.49 -14.28 -10.08
C ARG A 271 -25.30 -15.18 -10.39
N MET A 272 -25.50 -16.09 -11.34
CA MET A 272 -24.40 -16.85 -11.95
C MET A 272 -24.15 -16.35 -13.36
N GLU A 273 -22.90 -16.00 -13.69
CA GLU A 273 -22.52 -15.51 -15.02
C GLU A 273 -22.44 -16.66 -16.03
N GLY A 274 -23.59 -17.13 -16.51
CA GLY A 274 -23.63 -18.16 -17.54
C GLY A 274 -23.41 -17.60 -18.94
N ARG A 275 -22.43 -18.12 -19.69
CA ARG A 275 -22.53 -18.15 -21.15
C ARG A 275 -23.68 -19.09 -21.53
N VAL A 276 -24.80 -18.53 -21.97
CA VAL A 276 -25.82 -19.31 -22.68
C VAL A 276 -25.28 -19.58 -24.09
N SER A 277 -24.42 -20.59 -24.26
CA SER A 277 -24.19 -21.15 -25.60
C SER A 277 -25.38 -22.03 -25.94
N ARG A 278 -26.37 -21.46 -26.64
CA ARG A 278 -27.26 -22.29 -27.44
C ARG A 278 -26.46 -22.77 -28.65
N ASP A 279 -26.09 -24.05 -28.65
CA ASP A 279 -25.70 -24.70 -29.91
C ASP A 279 -26.88 -24.58 -30.89
N PRO A 280 -26.69 -24.00 -32.08
CA PRO A 280 -27.67 -24.13 -33.14
C PRO A 280 -27.67 -25.58 -33.64
N GLU A 281 -28.85 -26.21 -33.64
CA GLU A 281 -29.11 -27.51 -34.26
C GLU A 281 -28.74 -27.55 -35.76
#